data_AF-A0A7M7GKH0-F1
#
_entry.id   AF-A0A7M7GKH0-F1
#
_cell.length_a   1.000
_cell.length_b   1.000
_cell.length_c   1.000
_cell.angle_alpha   90.00
_cell.angle_beta   90.00
_cell.angle_gamma   90.00
#
_symmetry.space_group_name_H-M   'P 1'
#
loop_
_entity.id
_entity.type
_entity.pdbx_description
1 polymer ?
#
loop_
_entity_poly.entity_id
_entity_poly.type
_entity_poly.pdbx_seq_one_letter_code
_entity_poly.pdbx_strand_id
1 'polypeptide(L)'
;MNLEKNEYMVNNYLHQLSKNNVLKIVVTDGTTEIARSFLYRILTDDVFGKNQCVFVSLYELSTKTMFLESLAIELYSFSPKLLSGISYSNNVFEFKDADVVICIGHSREYNFKEPEYTESFFKDYVLISKFYGQVINKYVKKDARIIVLGNTAATIISKYAKSIPIKNITTLSMLNLNIVKNQIAAQANCLPTEVKNIIIWGSNGSYCFPDCRLFEVPTIEHA
;
A
#
# COMPACT_ATOMS: atom_id res chain seq x y z
N MET A 1 -6.18 -20.98 -24.98
CA MET A 1 -5.50 -21.42 -23.74
C MET A 1 -6.60 -21.83 -22.77
N ASN A 2 -6.70 -23.13 -22.42
CA ASN A 2 -7.88 -23.69 -21.72
C ASN A 2 -7.94 -23.23 -20.25
N LEU A 3 -8.99 -22.47 -19.93
CA LEU A 3 -9.24 -21.81 -18.63
C LEU A 3 -9.40 -22.80 -17.47
N GLU A 4 -9.94 -23.99 -17.71
CA GLU A 4 -10.11 -25.04 -16.67
C GLU A 4 -8.78 -25.61 -16.14
N LYS A 5 -7.68 -25.47 -16.90
CA LYS A 5 -6.37 -26.00 -16.46
C LYS A 5 -5.64 -25.10 -15.48
N ASN A 6 -6.00 -23.81 -15.38
CA ASN A 6 -5.33 -22.87 -14.47
C ASN A 6 -5.89 -22.91 -13.04
N GLU A 7 -7.16 -23.29 -12.85
CA GLU A 7 -7.73 -23.51 -11.51
C GLU A 7 -6.95 -24.59 -10.72
N TYR A 8 -6.50 -25.64 -11.40
CA TYR A 8 -5.69 -26.71 -10.79
C TYR A 8 -4.32 -26.23 -10.29
N MET A 9 -3.67 -25.32 -11.04
CA MET A 9 -2.38 -24.74 -10.62
C MET A 9 -2.55 -23.84 -9.40
N VAL A 10 -3.61 -23.02 -9.38
CA VAL A 10 -3.93 -22.12 -8.25
C VAL A 10 -4.31 -22.92 -6.99
N ASN A 11 -5.07 -24.01 -7.14
CA ASN A 11 -5.56 -24.80 -6.00
C ASN A 11 -4.49 -25.68 -5.34
N ASN A 12 -3.48 -26.15 -6.08
CA ASN A 12 -2.41 -27.00 -5.51
C ASN A 12 -1.46 -26.23 -4.57
N TYR A 13 -1.24 -24.93 -4.79
CA TYR A 13 -0.42 -24.10 -3.88
C TYR A 13 -1.07 -23.93 -2.50
N LEU A 14 -2.40 -23.94 -2.42
CA LEU A 14 -3.15 -23.77 -1.16
C LEU A 14 -2.97 -24.92 -0.17
N HIS A 15 -2.58 -26.11 -0.63
CA HIS A 15 -2.58 -27.33 0.20
C HIS A 15 -1.26 -27.61 0.95
N GLN A 16 -0.15 -26.96 0.60
CA GLN A 16 1.17 -27.26 1.19
C GLN A 16 1.63 -26.30 2.30
N LEU A 17 1.00 -25.13 2.45
CA LEU A 17 1.35 -24.19 3.52
C LEU A 17 0.51 -24.50 4.76
N SER A 18 1.16 -24.80 5.89
CA SER A 18 0.48 -25.01 7.17
C SER A 18 -0.46 -23.83 7.44
N LYS A 19 -1.73 -24.11 7.79
CA LYS A 19 -2.83 -23.17 8.11
C LYS A 19 -2.54 -22.13 9.22
N ASN A 20 -1.31 -21.99 9.70
CA ASN A 20 -0.95 -21.00 10.69
C ASN A 20 -0.85 -19.60 10.04
N ASN A 21 -1.92 -18.82 10.26
CA ASN A 21 -2.00 -17.36 10.16
C ASN A 21 -1.53 -16.73 8.83
N VAL A 22 -2.10 -17.18 7.69
CA VAL A 22 -1.92 -16.49 6.41
C VAL A 22 -2.46 -15.06 6.51
N LEU A 23 -1.62 -14.09 6.16
CA LEU A 23 -1.97 -12.68 6.24
C LEU A 23 -2.63 -12.24 4.92
N LYS A 24 -3.89 -11.79 4.99
CA LYS A 24 -4.61 -11.32 3.81
C LYS A 24 -4.34 -9.82 3.59
N ILE A 25 -3.77 -9.49 2.43
CA ILE A 25 -3.41 -8.14 2.03
C ILE A 25 -4.31 -7.73 0.87
N VAL A 26 -5.01 -6.61 1.01
CA VAL A 26 -5.78 -6.00 -0.07
C VAL A 26 -5.00 -4.84 -0.66
N VAL A 27 -4.87 -4.81 -1.98
CA VAL A 27 -4.25 -3.71 -2.73
C VAL A 27 -5.28 -3.15 -3.71
N THR A 28 -5.67 -1.88 -3.52
CA THR A 28 -6.59 -1.19 -4.45
C THR A 28 -5.84 -0.64 -5.65
N ASP A 29 -6.58 -0.38 -6.74
CA ASP A 29 -6.01 0.15 -7.98
C ASP A 29 -4.81 -0.72 -8.44
N GLY A 30 -4.98 -2.05 -8.33
CA GLY A 30 -3.93 -3.04 -8.48
C GLY A 30 -3.22 -2.99 -9.83
N THR A 31 -3.89 -2.48 -10.87
CA THR A 31 -3.34 -2.34 -12.23
C THR A 31 -2.37 -1.17 -12.38
N THR A 32 -2.22 -0.33 -11.36
CA THR A 32 -1.27 0.80 -11.41
C THR A 32 0.17 0.34 -11.23
N GLU A 33 1.11 1.03 -11.88
CA GLU A 33 2.55 0.74 -11.75
C GLU A 33 3.06 0.83 -10.31
N ILE A 34 2.47 1.73 -9.50
CA ILE A 34 2.78 1.85 -8.08
C ILE A 34 2.35 0.58 -7.34
N ALA A 35 1.12 0.11 -7.56
CA ALA A 35 0.62 -1.12 -6.94
C ALA A 35 1.45 -2.33 -7.37
N ARG A 36 1.72 -2.46 -8.68
CA ARG A 36 2.55 -3.52 -9.24
C ARG A 36 3.95 -3.55 -8.63
N SER A 37 4.66 -2.42 -8.59
CA SER A 37 6.00 -2.30 -7.98
C SER A 37 5.98 -2.67 -6.49
N PHE A 38 4.93 -2.27 -5.79
CA PHE A 38 4.78 -2.56 -4.37
C PHE A 38 4.46 -4.04 -4.09
N LEU A 39 3.62 -4.66 -4.92
CA LEU A 39 3.30 -6.09 -4.86
C LEU A 39 4.55 -6.95 -5.04
N TYR A 40 5.43 -6.58 -5.98
CA TYR A 40 6.73 -7.24 -6.13
C TYR A 40 7.50 -7.25 -4.82
N ARG A 41 7.65 -6.08 -4.18
CA ARG A 41 8.38 -5.96 -2.93
C ARG A 41 7.73 -6.73 -1.78
N ILE A 42 6.40 -6.76 -1.68
CA ILE A 42 5.71 -7.61 -0.69
C ILE A 42 6.14 -9.07 -0.83
N LEU A 43 6.21 -9.56 -2.06
CA LEU A 43 6.45 -10.96 -2.35
C LEU A 43 7.94 -11.33 -2.31
N THR A 44 8.85 -10.35 -2.41
CA THR A 44 10.30 -10.57 -2.44
C THR A 44 11.07 -10.09 -1.21
N ASP A 45 10.60 -9.05 -0.49
CA ASP A 45 11.45 -8.27 0.44
C ASP A 45 11.17 -8.51 1.94
N ASP A 46 10.84 -9.72 2.39
CA ASP A 46 10.58 -10.03 3.82
C ASP A 46 9.66 -8.99 4.54
N VAL A 47 8.75 -8.32 3.81
CA VAL A 47 8.00 -7.14 4.31
C VAL A 47 7.20 -7.46 5.57
N PHE A 48 6.64 -8.67 5.64
CA PHE A 48 5.88 -9.18 6.79
C PHE A 48 6.68 -10.20 7.62
N GLY A 49 7.98 -10.34 7.35
CA GLY A 49 8.88 -11.30 7.97
C GLY A 49 9.17 -12.53 7.10
N LYS A 50 10.33 -13.14 7.35
CA LYS A 50 10.94 -14.23 6.56
C LYS A 50 10.09 -15.48 6.32
N ASN A 51 9.10 -15.71 7.17
CA ASN A 51 8.29 -16.92 7.16
C ASN A 51 6.77 -16.63 7.11
N GLN A 52 6.38 -15.38 6.89
CA GLN A 52 4.97 -14.99 6.90
C GLN A 52 4.35 -15.26 5.53
N CYS A 53 3.42 -16.22 5.47
CA CYS A 53 2.64 -16.47 4.25
C CYS A 53 1.65 -15.33 4.02
N VAL A 54 1.49 -14.92 2.75
CA VAL A 54 0.61 -13.82 2.35
C VAL A 54 -0.39 -14.29 1.30
N PHE A 55 -1.64 -13.86 1.47
CA PHE A 55 -2.67 -13.95 0.45
C PHE A 55 -2.92 -12.56 -0.10
N VAL A 56 -2.78 -12.38 -1.41
CA VAL A 56 -2.97 -11.07 -2.05
C VAL A 56 -4.37 -11.00 -2.64
N SER A 57 -5.09 -9.94 -2.33
CA SER A 57 -6.41 -9.63 -2.88
C SER A 57 -6.32 -8.31 -3.63
N LEU A 58 -6.48 -8.37 -4.95
CA LEU A 58 -6.37 -7.20 -5.82
C LEU A 58 -7.77 -6.64 -6.10
N TYR A 59 -7.97 -5.37 -5.79
CA TYR A 59 -9.22 -4.67 -6.08
C TYR A 59 -9.00 -3.60 -7.15
N GLU A 60 -9.91 -3.53 -8.11
CA GLU A 60 -9.90 -2.50 -9.15
C GLU A 60 -11.32 -1.97 -9.39
N LEU A 61 -11.42 -0.68 -9.73
CA LEU A 61 -12.70 -0.14 -10.18
C LEU A 61 -13.02 -0.67 -11.59
N SER A 62 -14.32 -0.80 -11.91
CA SER A 62 -14.84 -1.67 -12.97
C SER A 62 -14.14 -1.59 -14.33
N THR A 63 -13.66 -0.41 -14.74
CA THR A 63 -13.08 -0.18 -16.08
C THR A 63 -11.76 -0.90 -16.34
N LYS A 64 -11.02 -1.32 -15.30
CA LYS A 64 -9.67 -1.92 -15.46
C LYS A 64 -9.56 -3.35 -14.95
N THR A 65 -10.66 -3.93 -14.46
CA THR A 65 -10.69 -5.28 -13.88
C THR A 65 -10.10 -6.36 -14.80
N MET A 66 -10.28 -6.23 -16.12
CA MET A 66 -9.74 -7.17 -17.11
C MET A 66 -8.21 -7.30 -17.08
N PHE A 67 -7.49 -6.28 -16.61
CA PHE A 67 -6.02 -6.30 -16.55
C PHE A 67 -5.48 -6.96 -15.27
N LEU A 68 -6.33 -7.18 -14.26
CA LEU A 68 -5.91 -7.84 -13.02
C LEU A 68 -5.49 -9.28 -13.24
N GLU A 69 -6.10 -9.98 -14.20
CA GLU A 69 -5.71 -11.35 -14.54
C GLU A 69 -4.26 -11.40 -15.06
N SER A 70 -3.90 -10.48 -15.95
CA SER A 70 -2.52 -10.39 -16.47
C SER A 70 -1.51 -10.14 -15.35
N LEU A 71 -1.84 -9.26 -14.40
CA LEU A 71 -1.01 -9.01 -13.23
C LEU A 71 -0.92 -10.23 -12.31
N ALA A 72 -2.01 -10.96 -12.08
CA ALA A 72 -1.99 -12.17 -11.27
C ALA A 72 -1.09 -13.25 -11.91
N ILE A 73 -1.22 -13.48 -13.22
CA ILE A 73 -0.34 -14.41 -13.98
C ILE A 73 1.12 -14.01 -13.83
N GLU A 74 1.40 -12.72 -14.01
CA GLU A 74 2.73 -12.17 -13.84
C GLU A 74 3.28 -12.42 -12.43
N LEU A 75 2.56 -12.09 -11.37
CA LEU A 75 3.00 -12.31 -9.99
C LEU A 75 3.23 -13.80 -9.68
N TYR A 76 2.38 -14.69 -10.20
CA TYR A 76 2.58 -16.14 -10.08
C TYR A 76 3.81 -16.65 -10.85
N SER A 77 4.18 -16.01 -11.96
CA SER A 77 5.30 -16.46 -12.80
C SER A 77 6.64 -16.44 -12.06
N PHE A 78 6.79 -15.57 -11.05
CA PHE A 78 7.97 -15.52 -10.19
C PHE A 78 8.00 -16.60 -9.10
N SER A 79 6.94 -17.41 -8.97
CA SER A 79 6.80 -18.48 -7.98
C SER A 79 7.20 -18.06 -6.55
N PRO A 80 6.56 -17.04 -5.96
CA PRO A 80 6.97 -16.50 -4.68
C PRO A 80 6.71 -17.52 -3.57
N LYS A 81 7.77 -17.88 -2.83
CA LYS A 81 7.74 -18.94 -1.82
C LYS A 81 6.64 -18.76 -0.76
N LEU A 82 6.34 -17.52 -0.38
CA LEU A 82 5.41 -17.19 0.69
C LEU A 82 4.01 -16.78 0.18
N LEU A 83 3.78 -16.80 -1.14
CA LEU A 83 2.47 -16.50 -1.71
C LEU A 83 1.55 -17.72 -1.57
N SER A 84 0.51 -17.60 -0.73
CA SER A 84 -0.49 -18.65 -0.59
C SER A 84 -1.57 -18.60 -1.68
N GLY A 85 -1.77 -17.44 -2.30
CA GLY A 85 -2.76 -17.25 -3.36
C GLY A 85 -3.03 -15.79 -3.69
N ILE A 86 -3.67 -15.59 -4.84
CA ILE A 86 -4.12 -14.29 -5.34
C ILE A 86 -5.61 -14.39 -5.68
N SER A 87 -6.44 -13.49 -5.16
CA SER A 87 -7.76 -13.20 -5.71
C SER A 87 -7.77 -11.80 -6.33
N TYR A 88 -8.67 -11.59 -7.29
CA TYR A 88 -8.83 -10.28 -7.92
C TYR A 88 -10.24 -10.09 -8.44
N SER A 89 -10.82 -8.90 -8.20
CA SER A 89 -12.09 -8.50 -8.80
C SER A 89 -12.39 -7.02 -8.58
N ASN A 90 -13.54 -6.56 -9.06
CA ASN A 90 -14.14 -5.27 -8.69
C ASN A 90 -15.20 -5.40 -7.58
N ASN A 91 -15.29 -6.57 -6.94
CA ASN A 91 -16.27 -6.84 -5.91
C ASN A 91 -15.71 -6.45 -4.53
N VAL A 92 -16.53 -5.78 -3.71
CA VAL A 92 -16.16 -5.38 -2.35
C VAL A 92 -15.80 -6.57 -1.43
N PHE A 93 -16.19 -7.79 -1.79
CA PHE A 93 -15.81 -9.00 -1.05
C PHE A 93 -14.31 -9.30 -1.08
N GLU A 94 -13.53 -8.69 -1.99
CA GLU A 94 -12.06 -8.72 -1.93
C GLU A 94 -11.55 -8.24 -0.56
N PHE A 95 -12.22 -7.24 0.04
CA PHE A 95 -11.84 -6.68 1.34
C PHE A 95 -12.18 -7.56 2.53
N LYS A 96 -12.96 -8.62 2.34
CA LYS A 96 -13.47 -9.45 3.43
C LYS A 96 -12.33 -10.09 4.21
N ASP A 97 -12.35 -9.92 5.53
CA ASP A 97 -11.41 -10.50 6.48
C ASP A 97 -9.94 -10.12 6.19
N ALA A 98 -9.70 -8.96 5.55
CA ALA A 98 -8.34 -8.47 5.31
C ALA A 98 -7.63 -8.07 6.61
N ASP A 99 -6.35 -8.38 6.71
CA ASP A 99 -5.45 -7.99 7.80
C ASP A 99 -4.75 -6.65 7.51
N VAL A 100 -4.47 -6.40 6.24
CA VAL A 100 -3.84 -5.17 5.75
C VAL A 100 -4.57 -4.70 4.51
N VAL A 101 -4.85 -3.40 4.43
CA VAL A 101 -5.45 -2.77 3.25
C VAL A 101 -4.58 -1.60 2.81
N ILE A 102 -4.26 -1.56 1.52
CA ILE A 102 -3.32 -0.63 0.94
C ILE A 102 -4.05 0.10 -0.18
N CYS A 103 -4.46 1.33 0.13
CA CYS A 103 -5.25 2.18 -0.76
C CYS A 103 -4.31 2.98 -1.67
N ILE A 104 -4.21 2.56 -2.93
CA ILE A 104 -3.36 3.16 -3.98
C ILE A 104 -4.24 3.91 -5.00
N GLY A 105 -3.64 4.50 -6.02
CA GLY A 105 -4.34 5.08 -7.17
C GLY A 105 -5.07 6.36 -6.81
N HIS A 106 -6.40 6.33 -6.87
CA HIS A 106 -7.23 7.49 -6.51
C HIS A 106 -7.07 7.93 -5.06
N SER A 107 -6.52 7.08 -4.19
CA SER A 107 -6.22 7.46 -2.80
C SER A 107 -4.84 8.10 -2.62
N ARG A 108 -4.12 8.47 -3.70
CA ARG A 108 -2.84 9.17 -3.61
C ARG A 108 -3.01 10.63 -3.20
N GLU A 109 -1.92 11.24 -2.77
CA GLU A 109 -1.91 12.67 -2.47
C GLU A 109 -2.03 13.52 -3.74
N TYR A 110 -2.84 14.58 -3.66
CA TYR A 110 -3.02 15.56 -4.72
C TYR A 110 -3.04 16.97 -4.11
N ASN A 111 -2.22 17.86 -4.65
CA ASN A 111 -2.19 19.25 -4.24
C ASN A 111 -3.25 20.05 -5.01
N PHE A 112 -4.52 19.83 -4.65
CA PHE A 112 -5.65 20.53 -5.26
C PHE A 112 -5.56 22.04 -5.01
N LYS A 113 -5.73 22.81 -6.08
CA LYS A 113 -5.85 24.28 -6.03
C LYS A 113 -7.33 24.67 -5.87
N GLU A 114 -7.57 25.88 -5.39
CA GLU A 114 -8.93 26.41 -5.16
C GLU A 114 -9.97 26.12 -6.26
N PRO A 115 -9.71 26.35 -7.57
CA PRO A 115 -10.71 26.05 -8.60
C PRO A 115 -10.99 24.54 -8.76
N GLU A 116 -9.99 23.69 -8.51
CA GLU A 116 -10.04 22.25 -8.73
C GLU A 116 -10.97 21.54 -7.73
N TYR A 117 -11.26 22.15 -6.57
CA TYR A 117 -12.22 21.62 -5.60
C TYR A 117 -13.67 21.54 -6.14
N THR A 118 -13.98 22.30 -7.20
CA THR A 118 -15.31 22.27 -7.83
C THR A 118 -15.40 21.31 -9.02
N GLU A 119 -14.25 20.83 -9.49
CA GLU A 119 -14.13 19.97 -10.67
C GLU A 119 -14.62 18.54 -10.38
N SER A 120 -14.97 17.82 -11.46
CA SER A 120 -15.43 16.43 -11.37
C SER A 120 -14.39 15.52 -10.73
N PHE A 121 -13.11 15.72 -11.04
CA PHE A 121 -12.03 14.89 -10.53
C PHE A 121 -11.93 14.92 -8.99
N PHE A 122 -12.06 16.10 -8.36
CA PHE A 122 -12.10 16.20 -6.90
C PHE A 122 -13.34 15.51 -6.31
N LYS A 123 -14.50 15.65 -6.96
CA LYS A 123 -15.72 14.96 -6.53
C LYS A 123 -15.54 13.45 -6.57
N ASP A 124 -14.99 12.92 -7.65
CA ASP A 124 -14.70 11.48 -7.81
C ASP A 124 -13.70 11.01 -6.76
N TYR A 125 -12.63 11.77 -6.50
CA TYR A 125 -11.65 11.51 -5.44
C TYR A 125 -12.31 11.35 -4.07
N VAL A 126 -13.21 12.28 -3.70
CA VAL A 126 -13.93 12.26 -2.42
C VAL A 126 -14.89 11.07 -2.36
N LEU A 127 -15.64 10.81 -3.43
CA LEU A 127 -16.60 9.71 -3.50
C LEU A 127 -15.91 8.34 -3.41
N ILE A 128 -14.79 8.15 -4.10
CA ILE A 128 -14.00 6.92 -4.04
C ILE A 128 -13.39 6.72 -2.64
N SER A 129 -12.83 7.78 -2.04
CA SER A 129 -12.27 7.71 -0.69
C SER A 129 -13.35 7.36 0.35
N LYS A 130 -14.55 7.96 0.22
CA LYS A 130 -15.71 7.61 1.04
C LYS A 130 -16.13 6.16 0.85
N PHE A 131 -16.20 5.69 -0.40
CA PHE A 131 -16.53 4.32 -0.73
C PHE A 131 -15.55 3.34 -0.07
N TYR A 132 -14.24 3.56 -0.20
CA TYR A 132 -13.24 2.74 0.47
C TYR A 132 -13.40 2.74 1.99
N GLY A 133 -13.64 3.89 2.61
CA GLY A 133 -13.91 3.94 4.05
C GLY A 133 -15.12 3.11 4.47
N GLN A 134 -16.21 3.13 3.68
CA GLN A 134 -17.41 2.32 3.95
C GLN A 134 -17.18 0.81 3.75
N VAL A 135 -16.44 0.44 2.71
CA VAL A 135 -16.07 -0.96 2.43
C VAL A 135 -15.17 -1.49 3.55
N ILE A 136 -14.12 -0.73 3.92
CA ILE A 136 -13.22 -1.06 5.02
C ILE A 136 -14.01 -1.22 6.32
N ASN A 137 -14.90 -0.28 6.63
CA ASN A 137 -15.73 -0.34 7.83
C ASN A 137 -16.51 -1.65 7.96
N LYS A 138 -16.99 -2.17 6.82
CA LYS A 138 -17.96 -3.27 6.75
C LYS A 138 -17.30 -4.65 6.64
N TYR A 139 -16.21 -4.77 5.89
CA TYR A 139 -15.67 -6.06 5.46
C TYR A 139 -14.30 -6.41 6.06
N VAL A 140 -13.54 -5.42 6.51
CA VAL A 140 -12.15 -5.60 6.97
C VAL A 140 -12.12 -5.94 8.47
N LYS A 141 -11.10 -6.70 8.91
CA LYS A 141 -10.91 -7.01 10.34
C LYS A 141 -10.74 -5.73 11.15
N LYS A 142 -11.29 -5.69 12.36
CA LYS A 142 -11.31 -4.48 13.20
C LYS A 142 -9.93 -4.02 13.65
N ASP A 143 -8.98 -4.94 13.75
CA ASP A 143 -7.60 -4.71 14.13
C ASP A 143 -6.65 -4.57 12.92
N ALA A 144 -7.18 -4.60 11.70
CA ALA A 144 -6.41 -4.47 10.48
C ALA A 144 -5.62 -3.15 10.42
N ARG A 145 -4.54 -3.16 9.63
CA ARG A 145 -3.73 -1.98 9.30
C ARG A 145 -4.15 -1.41 7.96
N ILE A 146 -4.48 -0.14 7.91
CA ILE A 146 -4.89 0.56 6.70
C ILE A 146 -3.80 1.58 6.34
N ILE A 147 -3.23 1.41 5.14
CA ILE A 147 -2.17 2.28 4.61
C ILE A 147 -2.76 3.02 3.41
N VAL A 148 -2.78 4.34 3.47
CA VAL A 148 -3.37 5.20 2.44
C VAL A 148 -2.31 6.14 1.89
N LEU A 149 -2.13 6.15 0.57
CA LEU A 149 -1.03 6.91 -0.05
C LEU A 149 -1.17 8.44 0.05
N GLY A 150 -2.37 8.95 0.27
CA GLY A 150 -2.66 10.38 0.39
C GLY A 150 -3.33 10.75 1.70
N ASN A 151 -2.95 11.89 2.27
CA ASN A 151 -3.40 12.40 3.55
C ASN A 151 -4.88 12.80 3.50
N THR A 152 -5.31 13.42 2.39
CA THR A 152 -6.72 13.80 2.19
C THR A 152 -7.60 12.56 2.13
N ALA A 153 -7.25 11.56 1.31
CA ALA A 153 -7.94 10.27 1.27
C ALA A 153 -7.92 9.56 2.63
N ALA A 154 -6.79 9.53 3.35
CA ALA A 154 -6.69 8.92 4.68
C ALA A 154 -7.66 9.56 5.68
N THR A 155 -7.78 10.89 5.63
CA THR A 155 -8.71 11.66 6.47
C THR A 155 -10.17 11.35 6.12
N ILE A 156 -10.50 11.21 4.83
CA ILE A 156 -11.85 10.85 4.41
C ILE A 156 -12.17 9.41 4.80
N ILE A 157 -11.28 8.46 4.48
CA ILE A 157 -11.42 7.04 4.81
C ILE A 157 -11.65 6.88 6.32
N SER A 158 -10.86 7.55 7.16
CA SER A 158 -11.00 7.42 8.61
C SER A 158 -12.33 7.93 9.18
N LYS A 159 -12.96 8.93 8.53
CA LYS A 159 -14.32 9.39 8.91
C LYS A 159 -15.39 8.34 8.65
N TYR A 160 -15.19 7.47 7.65
CA TYR A 160 -16.16 6.45 7.24
C TYR A 160 -15.82 5.03 7.74
N ALA A 161 -14.55 4.74 8.04
CA ALA A 161 -14.03 3.49 8.59
C ALA A 161 -14.01 3.48 10.13
N LYS A 162 -15.13 3.85 10.77
CA LYS A 162 -15.23 4.04 12.23
C LYS A 162 -15.00 2.76 13.06
N SER A 163 -15.16 1.58 12.45
CA SER A 163 -14.91 0.30 13.11
C SER A 163 -13.41 0.01 13.30
N ILE A 164 -12.54 0.70 12.56
CA ILE A 164 -11.08 0.58 12.65
C ILE A 164 -10.56 1.65 13.62
N PRO A 165 -9.72 1.30 14.60
CA PRO A 165 -9.05 2.30 15.43
C PRO A 165 -8.29 3.30 14.56
N ILE A 166 -8.48 4.60 14.79
CA ILE A 166 -7.85 5.67 13.99
C ILE A 166 -6.33 5.51 13.86
N LYS A 167 -5.65 5.04 14.92
CA LYS A 167 -4.21 4.77 14.96
C LYS A 167 -3.74 3.68 13.97
N ASN A 168 -4.65 2.88 13.44
CA ASN A 168 -4.37 1.86 12.44
C ASN A 168 -4.52 2.38 11.01
N ILE A 169 -5.07 3.58 10.82
CA ILE A 169 -5.20 4.23 9.51
C ILE A 169 -4.05 5.23 9.39
N THR A 170 -3.11 4.93 8.50
CA THR A 170 -1.85 5.66 8.36
C THR A 170 -1.64 6.13 6.92
N THR A 171 -0.78 7.13 6.76
CA THR A 171 -0.32 7.61 5.47
C THR A 171 1.20 7.68 5.42
N LEU A 172 1.77 7.73 4.22
CA LEU A 172 3.19 7.45 3.98
C LEU A 172 4.00 8.74 3.86
N SER A 173 4.85 9.06 4.83
CA SER A 173 5.86 10.13 4.71
C SER A 173 7.24 9.62 4.28
N MET A 174 7.36 8.30 4.09
CA MET A 174 8.64 7.60 3.88
C MET A 174 9.41 8.09 2.64
N LEU A 175 8.71 8.47 1.57
CA LEU A 175 9.37 9.00 0.37
C LEU A 175 10.08 10.32 0.66
N ASN A 176 9.37 11.26 1.31
CA ASN A 176 9.94 12.55 1.71
C ASN A 176 11.09 12.36 2.70
N LEU A 177 10.94 11.43 3.66
CA LEU A 177 12.00 11.07 4.59
C LEU A 177 13.25 10.56 3.86
N ASN A 178 13.08 9.67 2.88
CA ASN A 178 14.18 9.13 2.10
C ASN A 178 14.86 10.19 1.22
N ILE A 179 14.11 11.11 0.62
CA ILE A 179 14.68 12.23 -0.16
C ILE A 179 15.57 13.09 0.75
N VAL A 180 15.09 13.46 1.94
CA VAL A 180 15.84 14.27 2.91
C VAL A 180 17.07 13.53 3.41
N LYS A 181 16.94 12.24 3.73
CA LYS A 181 18.07 11.37 4.11
C LYS A 181 19.15 11.33 3.03
N ASN A 182 18.78 11.20 1.76
CA ASN A 182 19.73 11.21 0.65
C ASN A 182 20.45 12.58 0.52
N GLN A 183 19.73 13.68 0.67
CA GLN A 183 20.32 15.02 0.59
C GLN A 183 21.33 15.27 1.72
N ILE A 184 20.99 14.89 2.96
CA ILE A 184 21.91 15.01 4.10
C ILE A 184 23.12 14.10 3.92
N ALA A 185 22.90 12.84 3.51
CA ALA A 185 23.96 11.86 3.29
C ALA A 185 24.98 12.33 2.25
N ALA A 186 24.51 12.94 1.16
CA ALA A 186 25.37 13.49 0.12
C ALA A 186 26.26 14.64 0.63
N GLN A 187 25.73 15.49 1.52
CA GLN A 187 26.51 16.57 2.12
C GLN A 187 27.49 16.07 3.20
N ALA A 188 27.12 15.01 3.91
CA ALA A 188 27.91 14.41 4.98
C ALA A 188 28.86 13.30 4.49
N ASN A 189 28.87 12.99 3.19
CA ASN A 189 29.66 11.90 2.60
C ASN A 189 29.46 10.53 3.29
N CYS A 190 28.21 10.19 3.60
CA CYS A 190 27.84 8.91 4.21
C CYS A 190 26.73 8.21 3.41
N LEU A 191 26.35 7.01 3.82
CA LEU A 191 25.21 6.31 3.24
C LEU A 191 23.89 6.86 3.80
N PRO A 192 22.82 6.95 2.99
CA PRO A 192 21.49 7.37 3.46
C PRO A 192 20.99 6.53 4.64
N THR A 193 21.36 5.25 4.71
CA THR A 193 21.01 4.35 5.82
C THR A 193 21.60 4.79 7.16
N GLU A 194 22.69 5.55 7.15
CA GLU A 194 23.39 6.03 8.34
C GLU A 194 22.80 7.33 8.89
N VAL A 195 22.00 8.05 8.09
CA VAL A 195 21.31 9.26 8.53
C VAL A 195 20.11 8.89 9.40
N LYS A 196 20.07 9.39 10.64
CA LYS A 196 19.01 9.11 11.63
C LYS A 196 18.34 10.38 12.13
N ASN A 197 17.25 10.20 12.89
CA ASN A 197 16.58 11.25 13.66
C ASN A 197 16.05 12.44 12.83
N ILE A 198 15.50 12.14 11.65
CA ILE A 198 14.73 13.09 10.84
C ILE A 198 13.25 12.84 11.07
N ILE A 199 12.48 13.91 11.25
CA ILE A 199 11.03 13.86 11.35
C ILE A 199 10.43 14.61 10.16
N ILE A 200 9.43 14.02 9.50
CA ILE A 200 8.66 14.71 8.47
C ILE A 200 7.33 15.15 9.07
N TRP A 201 7.09 16.45 9.09
CA TRP A 201 5.85 17.07 9.54
C TRP A 201 4.99 17.53 8.37
N GLY A 202 3.69 17.71 8.63
CA GLY A 202 2.75 18.30 7.68
C GLY A 202 2.18 17.30 6.67
N SER A 203 1.84 17.78 5.48
CA SER A 203 1.24 16.95 4.43
C SER A 203 2.29 16.38 3.49
N ASN A 204 1.98 15.23 2.88
CA ASN A 204 2.69 14.86 1.66
C ASN A 204 2.36 15.92 0.59
N GLY A 205 3.35 16.50 -0.10
CA GLY A 205 3.14 17.63 -1.02
C GLY A 205 3.75 18.95 -0.51
N SER A 206 3.15 20.09 -0.91
CA SER A 206 3.75 21.42 -0.71
C SER A 206 3.87 21.88 0.75
N TYR A 207 3.14 21.24 1.67
CA TYR A 207 3.19 21.52 3.11
C TYR A 207 4.02 20.49 3.89
N CYS A 208 4.91 19.76 3.21
CA CYS A 208 5.87 18.87 3.84
C CYS A 208 7.00 19.67 4.50
N PHE A 209 7.22 19.49 5.80
CA PHE A 209 8.30 20.12 6.55
C PHE A 209 9.29 19.08 7.11
N PRO A 210 10.48 18.94 6.52
CA PRO A 210 11.55 18.13 7.08
C PRO A 210 12.18 18.81 8.30
N ASP A 211 11.99 18.22 9.47
CA ASP A 211 12.66 18.64 10.69
C ASP A 211 13.93 17.83 10.90
N CYS A 212 15.04 18.51 10.66
CA CYS A 212 16.39 17.95 10.79
C CYS A 212 17.10 18.44 12.05
N ARG A 213 16.43 19.11 13.01
CA ARG A 213 17.14 19.69 14.18
C ARG A 213 17.89 18.67 15.03
N LEU A 214 17.51 17.39 14.96
CA LEU A 214 18.08 16.30 15.73
C LEU A 214 18.80 15.26 14.83
N PHE A 215 19.05 15.57 13.56
CA PHE A 215 19.62 14.56 12.64
C PHE A 215 21.00 14.11 13.12
N GLU A 216 21.31 12.83 12.89
CA GLU A 216 22.61 12.24 13.19
C GLU A 216 23.23 11.69 11.91
N VAL A 217 24.54 11.88 11.76
CA VAL A 217 25.40 11.28 10.72
C VAL A 217 26.63 10.66 11.40
N PRO A 218 27.31 9.69 10.76
CA PRO A 218 28.56 9.15 11.28
C PRO A 218 29.57 10.26 11.54
N THR A 219 30.28 10.16 12.67
CA THR A 219 31.42 11.03 12.96
C THR A 219 32.57 10.62 12.06
N ILE A 220 33.02 11.51 11.18
CA ILE A 220 34.25 11.27 10.41
C ILE A 220 35.40 11.50 11.38
N GLU A 221 35.95 10.43 11.95
CA GLU A 221 37.29 10.50 12.54
C GLU A 221 38.26 10.73 11.38
N HIS A 222 38.72 11.97 11.23
CA HIS A 222 39.82 12.28 10.33
C HIS A 222 41.08 11.58 10.87
N ALA A 223 41.47 10.49 10.21
CA ALA A 223 42.79 9.88 10.35
C ALA A 223 43.87 10.76 9.71
#